data_AF-A0AA50HUU7-F1
#
_entry.id   AF-A0AA50HUU7-F1
#
_cell.length_a   1.000
_cell.length_b   1.000
_cell.length_c   1.000
_cell.angle_alpha   90.00
_cell.angle_beta   90.00
_cell.angle_gamma   90.00
#
_symmetry.space_group_name_H-M   'P 1'
#
loop_
_entity.id
_entity.type
_entity.pdbx_description
1 polymer ?
#
loop_
_entity_poly.entity_id
_entity_poly.type
_entity_poly.pdbx_seq_one_letter_code
_entity_poly.pdbx_strand_id
1 'polypeptide(L)'
;MGCCISTALIFPSPDGEYISWNHFATRAWVGVLAEFPEIEYRNPKQTRHTFITERILAGDSPADVSRYVGNSPGTIYKNYLGASRSYSPD
;
A
#
# COMPACT_ATOMS: atom_id res chain seq x y z
N MET A 1 34.51 11.47 0.40
CA MET A 1 33.28 12.13 -0.08
C MET A 1 32.11 11.55 0.70
N GLY A 2 31.62 12.27 1.71
CA GLY A 2 30.43 11.86 2.45
C GLY A 2 29.19 12.12 1.59
N CYS A 3 28.36 11.12 1.38
CA CYS A 3 27.06 11.27 0.75
C CYS A 3 26.14 12.02 1.73
N CYS A 4 25.92 13.31 1.50
CA CYS A 4 24.91 14.07 2.22
C CYS A 4 23.55 13.66 1.63
N ILE A 5 22.83 12.76 2.29
CA ILE A 5 21.42 12.50 1.93
C ILE A 5 20.68 13.83 2.12
N SER A 6 20.17 14.39 1.02
CA SER A 6 19.33 15.59 1.06
C SER A 6 18.15 15.34 2.00
N THR A 7 17.95 16.21 2.98
CA THR A 7 16.79 16.20 3.87
C THR A 7 15.52 16.77 3.21
N ALA A 8 15.59 17.12 1.92
CA ALA A 8 14.44 17.64 1.19
C ALA A 8 13.36 16.56 1.00
N LEU A 9 12.11 16.92 1.27
CA LEU A 9 10.96 16.06 1.03
C LEU A 9 10.80 15.78 -0.47
N ILE A 10 10.63 14.51 -0.85
CA ILE A 10 10.34 14.12 -2.24
C ILE A 10 8.94 14.59 -2.64
N PHE A 11 7.98 14.51 -1.72
CA PHE A 11 6.59 14.94 -1.90
C PHE A 11 6.20 15.90 -0.78
N PRO A 12 6.45 17.20 -0.94
CA PRO A 12 5.99 18.20 0.02
C PRO A 12 4.49 18.47 -0.12
N SER A 13 3.86 18.95 0.95
CA SER A 13 2.57 19.63 0.89
C SER A 13 2.70 20.94 0.08
N PRO A 14 1.58 21.59 -0.31
CA PRO A 14 1.64 22.89 -0.98
C PRO A 14 2.44 23.96 -0.21
N ASP A 15 2.52 23.84 1.11
CA ASP A 15 3.26 24.76 1.99
C ASP A 15 4.73 24.33 2.23
N GLY A 16 5.19 23.24 1.59
CA GLY A 16 6.57 22.75 1.72
C GLY A 16 6.81 21.77 2.88
N GLU A 17 5.76 21.37 3.60
CA GLU A 17 5.84 20.49 4.77
C GLU A 17 5.52 19.03 4.45
N TYR A 18 5.45 18.17 5.47
CA TYR A 18 4.96 16.80 5.32
C TYR A 18 3.47 16.78 4.92
N ILE A 19 3.10 15.84 4.06
CA ILE A 19 1.69 15.60 3.74
C ILE A 19 0.99 14.97 4.96
N SER A 20 -0.02 15.67 5.48
CA SER A 20 -0.92 15.12 6.49
C SER A 20 -1.77 14.00 5.90
N TRP A 21 -1.72 12.81 6.50
CA TRP A 21 -2.54 11.66 6.07
C TRP A 21 -4.03 11.98 6.04
N ASN A 22 -4.54 12.67 7.06
CA ASN A 22 -5.96 13.02 7.14
C ASN A 22 -6.37 13.96 5.99
N HIS A 23 -5.55 14.96 5.68
CA HIS A 23 -5.82 15.87 4.56
C HIS A 23 -5.71 15.15 3.21
N PHE A 24 -4.70 14.29 3.05
CA PHE A 24 -4.55 13.49 1.84
C PHE A 24 -5.76 12.59 1.60
N ALA A 25 -6.14 11.78 2.60
CA ALA A 25 -7.20 10.79 2.47
C ALA A 25 -8.59 11.42 2.28
N THR A 26 -8.86 12.58 2.88
CA THR A 26 -10.20 13.21 2.83
C THR A 26 -10.35 14.25 1.72
N ARG A 27 -9.25 14.80 1.20
CA ARG A 27 -9.28 15.85 0.16
C ARG A 27 -8.71 15.35 -1.15
N ALA A 28 -7.40 15.14 -1.20
CA ALA A 28 -6.71 14.79 -2.44
C ALA A 28 -7.21 13.46 -3.01
N TRP A 29 -7.27 12.43 -2.17
CA TRP A 29 -7.72 11.09 -2.55
C TRP A 29 -9.19 11.05 -2.97
N VAL A 30 -10.08 11.67 -2.18
CA VAL A 30 -11.51 11.77 -2.53
C VAL A 30 -11.71 12.54 -3.84
N GLY A 31 -10.95 13.62 -4.04
CA GLY A 31 -10.97 14.40 -5.27
C GLY A 31 -10.64 13.55 -6.50
N VAL A 32 -9.57 12.76 -6.43
CA VAL A 32 -9.19 11.84 -7.52
C VAL A 32 -10.25 10.74 -7.72
N LEU A 33 -10.74 10.12 -6.64
CA LEU A 33 -11.77 9.07 -6.77
C LEU A 33 -13.08 9.57 -7.37
N ALA A 34 -13.44 10.85 -7.16
CA ALA A 34 -14.65 11.42 -7.73
C ALA A 34 -14.62 11.50 -9.27
N GLU A 35 -13.45 11.40 -9.89
CA GLU A 35 -13.28 11.34 -11.35
C GLU A 35 -13.67 9.96 -11.93
N PHE A 36 -13.85 8.94 -11.07
CA PHE A 36 -14.18 7.56 -11.43
C PHE A 36 -15.54 7.16 -10.84
N PRO A 37 -16.67 7.56 -11.45
CA PRO A 37 -18.01 7.35 -10.88
C PRO A 37 -18.39 5.87 -10.71
N GLU A 38 -17.73 4.95 -11.40
CA GLU A 38 -17.88 3.50 -11.27
C GLU A 38 -17.17 2.90 -10.05
N ILE A 39 -16.29 3.66 -9.40
CA ILE A 39 -15.50 3.20 -8.26
C ILE A 39 -16.12 3.73 -6.96
N GLU A 40 -16.62 2.82 -6.12
CA GLU A 40 -17.05 3.16 -4.76
C GLU A 40 -15.86 3.71 -3.95
N TYR A 41 -16.12 4.68 -3.07
CA TYR A 41 -15.10 5.18 -2.16
C TYR A 41 -14.45 4.04 -1.36
N ARG A 42 -13.11 4.00 -1.40
CA ARG A 42 -12.26 3.12 -0.61
C ARG A 42 -11.14 3.95 0.00
N ASN A 43 -10.76 3.68 1.24
CA ASN A 43 -9.66 4.37 1.89
C ASN A 43 -8.33 4.07 1.16
N PRO A 44 -7.40 5.03 0.98
CA PRO A 44 -6.17 4.77 0.24
C PRO A 44 -5.34 3.61 0.80
N LYS A 45 -5.41 3.32 2.12
CA LYS A 45 -4.76 2.17 2.74
C LYS A 45 -5.25 0.83 2.17
N GLN A 46 -6.46 0.74 1.62
CA GLN A 46 -7.00 -0.48 1.02
C GLN A 46 -6.23 -0.91 -0.23
N THR A 47 -5.62 0.04 -0.96
CA THR A 47 -4.75 -0.27 -2.11
C THR A 47 -3.59 -1.20 -1.72
N ARG A 48 -3.09 -1.10 -0.48
CA ARG A 48 -2.08 -2.01 0.07
C ARG A 48 -2.60 -3.45 0.15
N HIS A 49 -3.86 -3.66 0.53
CA HIS A 49 -4.45 -5.00 0.59
C HIS A 49 -4.57 -5.59 -0.82
N THR A 50 -5.00 -4.79 -1.80
CA THR A 50 -5.02 -5.18 -3.21
C THR A 50 -3.63 -5.57 -3.69
N PHE A 51 -2.63 -4.72 -3.47
CA PHE A 51 -1.25 -5.01 -3.85
C PHE A 51 -0.73 -6.33 -3.25
N ILE A 52 -0.93 -6.57 -1.95
CA ILE A 52 -0.52 -7.82 -1.30
C ILE A 52 -1.19 -9.03 -1.97
N THR A 53 -2.49 -8.95 -2.20
CA THR A 53 -3.28 -10.04 -2.80
C THR A 53 -2.79 -10.34 -4.22
N GLU A 54 -2.59 -9.31 -5.04
CA GLU A 54 -2.07 -9.45 -6.41
C GLU A 54 -0.68 -10.08 -6.43
N ARG A 55 0.22 -9.73 -5.49
CA ARG A 55 1.56 -10.34 -5.42
C ARG A 55 1.51 -11.82 -5.02
N ILE A 56 0.63 -12.18 -4.09
CA ILE A 56 0.41 -13.59 -3.71
C ILE A 56 -0.18 -14.38 -4.88
N LEU A 57 -1.15 -13.81 -5.60
CA LEU A 57 -1.74 -14.43 -6.80
C LEU A 57 -0.72 -14.59 -7.95
N ALA A 58 0.22 -13.65 -8.05
CA ALA A 58 1.34 -13.72 -9.00
C ALA A 58 2.41 -14.76 -8.63
N GLY A 59 2.30 -15.42 -7.47
CA GLY A 59 3.18 -16.50 -7.03
C GLY A 59 4.35 -16.09 -6.15
N ASP A 60 4.38 -14.83 -5.67
CA ASP A 60 5.43 -14.42 -4.74
C ASP A 60 5.29 -15.14 -3.39
N SER A 61 6.43 -15.38 -2.74
CA SER A 61 6.43 -15.97 -1.41
C SER A 61 5.88 -14.97 -0.37
N PRO A 62 5.15 -15.43 0.67
CA PRO A 62 4.72 -14.56 1.76
C PRO A 62 5.86 -13.82 2.45
N ALA A 63 7.07 -14.41 2.49
CA ALA A 63 8.26 -13.78 3.03
C ALA A 63 8.71 -12.58 2.20
N ASP A 64 8.72 -12.69 0.86
CA ASP A 64 9.09 -11.58 -0.02
C ASP A 64 8.04 -10.45 0.03
N VAL A 65 6.76 -10.81 -0.04
CA VAL A 65 5.67 -9.82 0.07
C VAL A 65 5.74 -9.09 1.40
N SER A 66 6.08 -9.77 2.50
CA SER A 66 6.24 -9.13 3.81
C SER A 66 7.34 -8.06 3.82
N ARG A 67 8.43 -8.25 3.07
CA ARG A 67 9.51 -7.27 2.90
C ARG A 67 9.08 -6.07 2.07
N TYR A 68 8.32 -6.29 0.98
CA TYR A 68 7.84 -5.19 0.13
C TYR A 68 6.98 -4.19 0.89
N VAL A 69 6.15 -4.72 1.79
CA VAL A 69 5.16 -3.90 2.47
C VAL A 69 5.60 -3.48 3.89
N GLY A 70 6.62 -4.11 4.46
CA GLY A 70 7.04 -3.83 5.84
C GLY A 70 6.08 -4.43 6.88
N ASN A 71 5.71 -5.69 6.70
CA ASN A 71 4.93 -6.49 7.66
C ASN A 71 5.74 -7.72 8.09
N SER A 72 5.24 -8.44 9.11
CA SER A 72 5.78 -9.78 9.39
C SER A 72 5.29 -10.80 8.34
N PRO A 73 6.08 -11.84 8.00
CA PRO A 73 5.60 -12.94 7.17
C PRO A 73 4.30 -13.54 7.73
N GLY A 74 4.21 -13.75 9.05
CA GLY A 74 3.03 -14.30 9.71
C GLY A 74 1.74 -13.50 9.45
N THR A 75 1.84 -12.17 9.37
CA THR A 75 0.71 -11.32 8.97
C THR A 75 0.26 -11.59 7.54
N ILE A 76 1.18 -11.89 6.63
CA ILE A 76 0.86 -12.24 5.24
C ILE A 76 0.22 -13.63 5.18
N TYR A 77 0.82 -14.63 5.85
CA TYR A 77 0.27 -15.99 5.97
C TYR A 77 -1.18 -15.97 6.46
N LYS A 78 -1.45 -15.28 7.56
CA LYS A 78 -2.76 -15.27 8.22
C LYS A 78 -3.86 -14.65 7.36
N ASN A 79 -3.57 -13.58 6.63
CA ASN A 79 -4.61 -12.72 6.06
C ASN A 79 -4.76 -12.85 4.54
N TYR A 80 -3.79 -13.43 3.83
CA TYR A 80 -3.76 -13.37 2.35
C TYR A 80 -3.50 -14.70 1.65
N LEU A 81 -3.09 -15.77 2.34
CA LEU A 81 -2.84 -17.06 1.67
C LEU A 81 -4.10 -17.77 1.17
N GLY A 82 -5.27 -17.45 1.74
CA GLY A 82 -6.55 -17.92 1.20
C GLY A 82 -6.81 -17.46 -0.24
N ALA A 83 -6.09 -16.45 -0.73
CA ALA A 83 -6.16 -16.04 -2.13
C ALA A 83 -5.26 -16.90 -3.04
N SER A 84 -4.28 -17.62 -2.51
CA SER A 84 -3.34 -18.37 -3.35
C SER A 84 -3.97 -19.64 -3.93
N ARG A 85 -3.69 -19.94 -5.20
CA ARG A 85 -4.26 -21.10 -5.92
C ARG A 85 -3.76 -22.46 -5.42
N SER A 86 -2.66 -22.45 -4.68
CA SER A 86 -1.99 -23.65 -4.14
C SER A 86 -2.25 -23.86 -2.65
N TYR A 87 -2.98 -22.97 -1.99
CA TYR A 87 -3.30 -23.13 -0.58
C TYR A 87 -4.46 -24.11 -0.40
N SER A 88 -4.13 -25.34 -0.01
CA SER A 88 -5.07 -26.30 0.57
C SER A 88 -4.99 -26.17 2.09
N PRO A 89 -6.07 -25.77 2.78
CA PRO A 89 -6.14 -25.86 4.23
C PRO A 89 -6.37 -27.33 4.60
N ASP A 90 -5.30 -28.11 4.60
CA ASP A 90 -5.31 -29.47 5.17
C ASP A 90 -5.35 -29.39 6.71
#